data_AF-A0A2M7P2K5-F1
#
_entry.id   AF-A0A2M7P2K5-F1
#
_cell.length_a   1.000
_cell.length_b   1.000
_cell.length_c   1.000
_cell.angle_alpha   90.00
_cell.angle_beta   90.00
_cell.angle_gamma   90.00
#
_symmetry.space_group_name_H-M   'P 1'
#
loop_
_entity.id
_entity.type
_entity.pdbx_description
1 polymer ?
#
loop_
_entity_poly.entity_id
_entity_poly.type
_entity_poly.pdbx_seq_one_letter_code
_entity_poly.pdbx_strand_id
1 'polypeptide(L)'
;MWKACYLWLIIIFLVGTVEAGVPKTIHYQGKLVATTGSVPDGTIIGTFSVWNADTGGSKLWEESQAVQLSQEGLFSVILGKQTPIDLPFDTGY
;
A
#
# COMPACT_ATOMS: atom_id res chain seq x y z
N MET A 1 -52.20 10.22 -5.07
CA MET A 1 -51.52 9.12 -5.80
C MET A 1 -50.31 9.61 -6.60
N TRP A 2 -50.35 10.75 -7.33
CA TRP A 2 -49.19 11.26 -8.10
C TRP A 2 -47.99 11.77 -7.27
N LYS A 3 -48.24 12.18 -6.01
CA LYS A 3 -47.26 12.86 -5.16
C LYS A 3 -46.17 11.91 -4.68
N ALA A 4 -46.52 10.64 -4.52
CA ALA A 4 -45.58 9.58 -4.21
C ALA A 4 -44.62 9.34 -5.39
N CYS A 5 -45.12 9.34 -6.63
CA CYS A 5 -44.30 9.12 -7.83
C CYS A 5 -43.26 10.24 -8.04
N TYR A 6 -43.63 11.50 -7.74
CA TYR A 6 -42.69 12.63 -7.79
C TYR A 6 -41.63 12.57 -6.68
N LEU A 7 -42.00 12.10 -5.48
CA LEU A 7 -41.08 11.88 -4.36
C LEU A 7 -40.05 10.78 -4.67
N TRP A 8 -40.48 9.70 -5.33
CA TRP A 8 -39.61 8.60 -5.78
C TRP A 8 -38.63 9.05 -6.87
N LEU A 9 -39.03 9.92 -7.80
CA LEU A 9 -38.15 10.47 -8.84
C LEU A 9 -37.04 11.38 -8.28
N ILE A 10 -37.32 12.15 -7.23
CA ILE A 10 -36.32 13.01 -6.57
C ILE A 10 -35.26 12.17 -5.83
N ILE A 11 -35.66 11.04 -5.23
CA ILE A 11 -34.74 10.16 -4.49
C ILE A 11 -33.72 9.50 -5.43
N ILE A 12 -34.14 9.14 -6.66
CA ILE A 12 -33.24 8.54 -7.66
C ILE A 12 -32.20 9.55 -8.18
N PHE A 13 -32.56 10.84 -8.22
CA PHE A 13 -31.64 11.91 -8.66
C PHE A 13 -30.58 12.28 -7.59
N LEU A 14 -30.74 11.82 -6.35
CA LEU A 14 -29.83 12.09 -5.23
C LEU A 14 -28.78 10.99 -5.00
N VAL A 15 -28.65 10.03 -5.93
CA VAL A 15 -27.60 9.00 -5.85
C VAL A 15 -26.28 9.63 -6.24
N GLY A 16 -25.48 10.02 -5.23
CA GLY A 16 -24.11 10.47 -5.43
C GLY A 16 -23.22 9.35 -5.96
N THR A 17 -22.26 9.70 -6.81
CA THR A 17 -21.19 8.78 -7.21
C THR A 17 -20.26 8.55 -6.02
N VAL A 18 -20.15 7.30 -5.55
CA VAL A 18 -19.11 6.92 -4.60
C VAL A 18 -17.87 6.53 -5.39
N GLU A 19 -16.78 7.29 -5.26
CA GLU A 19 -15.48 6.86 -5.75
C GLU A 19 -14.89 5.90 -4.73
N ALA A 20 -14.80 4.62 -5.08
CA ALA A 20 -14.05 3.65 -4.31
C ALA A 20 -12.55 3.93 -4.54
N GLY A 21 -11.95 4.80 -3.72
CA GLY A 21 -10.52 5.03 -3.74
C GLY A 21 -9.78 3.82 -3.20
N VAL A 22 -9.12 3.06 -4.08
CA VAL A 22 -8.18 2.01 -3.64
C VAL A 22 -7.02 2.69 -2.89
N PRO A 23 -6.69 2.26 -1.66
CA PRO A 23 -5.55 2.81 -0.94
C PRO A 23 -4.28 2.67 -1.76
N LYS A 24 -3.64 3.80 -2.12
CA LYS A 24 -2.41 3.82 -2.93
C LYS A 24 -1.13 3.53 -2.12
N THR A 25 -1.29 3.03 -0.91
CA THR A 25 -0.20 2.80 0.04
C THR A 25 -0.36 1.46 0.73
N ILE A 26 0.77 0.81 1.02
CA ILE A 26 0.79 -0.52 1.64
C ILE A 26 1.45 -0.41 3.01
N HIS A 27 0.75 -0.83 4.07
CA HIS A 27 1.36 -1.04 5.38
C HIS A 27 2.16 -2.33 5.34
N TYR A 28 3.48 -2.23 5.52
CA TYR A 28 4.38 -3.38 5.47
C TYR A 28 5.12 -3.51 6.79
N GLN A 29 5.03 -4.69 7.41
CA GLN A 29 5.65 -5.01 8.69
C GLN A 29 6.55 -6.22 8.53
N GLY A 30 7.68 -6.21 9.21
CA GLY A 30 8.65 -7.30 9.14
C GLY A 30 9.56 -7.34 10.36
N LYS A 31 10.36 -8.40 10.41
CA LYS A 31 11.41 -8.59 11.42
C LYS A 31 12.73 -8.83 10.70
N LEU A 32 13.71 -7.99 10.96
CA LEU A 32 15.08 -8.24 10.54
C LEU A 32 15.70 -9.25 11.51
N VAL A 33 16.20 -10.37 10.98
CA VAL A 33 16.90 -11.39 11.76
C VAL A 33 18.33 -11.46 11.26
N ALA A 34 19.30 -11.28 12.16
CA ALA A 34 20.70 -11.44 11.84
C ALA A 34 21.03 -12.94 11.73
N THR A 35 21.68 -13.34 10.63
CA THR A 35 22.19 -14.72 10.46
C THR A 35 23.46 -14.96 11.28
N THR A 36 24.22 -13.89 11.57
CA THR A 36 25.36 -13.86 12.49
C THR A 36 25.40 -12.50 13.20
N GLY A 37 25.73 -12.49 14.49
CA GLY A 37 25.79 -11.25 15.29
C GLY A 37 24.44 -10.72 15.76
N SER A 38 24.42 -9.48 16.26
CA SER A 38 23.21 -8.81 16.75
C SER A 38 22.47 -8.11 15.61
N VAL A 39 21.14 -8.02 15.72
CA VAL A 39 20.34 -7.21 14.80
C VAL A 39 20.75 -5.75 14.96
N PRO A 40 20.92 -4.97 13.87
CA PRO A 40 21.14 -3.54 13.96
C PRO A 40 20.03 -2.86 14.76
N ASP A 41 20.40 -2.16 15.82
CA ASP A 41 19.49 -1.30 16.56
C ASP A 41 19.43 0.10 15.90
N GLY A 42 18.23 0.68 15.80
CA GLY A 42 18.04 2.06 15.36
C GLY A 42 17.58 2.22 13.90
N THR A 43 17.96 3.34 13.27
CA THR A 43 17.52 3.67 11.90
C THR A 43 18.44 3.06 10.85
N ILE A 44 17.87 2.34 9.90
CA ILE A 44 18.56 1.85 8.70
C ILE A 44 17.94 2.42 7.42
N ILE A 45 18.64 2.33 6.30
CA ILE A 45 18.04 2.58 4.98
C ILE A 45 17.55 1.24 4.43
N GLY A 46 16.24 1.09 4.29
CA GLY A 46 15.59 -0.04 3.64
C GLY A 46 15.15 0.33 2.22
N THR A 47 15.50 -0.50 1.24
CA THR A 47 15.01 -0.37 -0.13
C THR A 47 13.98 -1.44 -0.41
N PHE A 48 12.78 -1.02 -0.81
CA PHE A 48 11.64 -1.88 -1.12
C PHE A 48 11.36 -1.81 -2.61
N SER A 49 10.94 -2.93 -3.21
CA SER A 49 10.72 -3.02 -4.65
C SER A 49 9.61 -3.99 -5.00
N VAL A 50 8.85 -3.68 -6.06
CA VAL A 50 7.88 -4.59 -6.67
C VAL A 50 8.41 -5.05 -8.01
N TRP A 51 8.25 -6.34 -8.30
CA TRP A 51 8.69 -6.99 -9.54
C TRP A 51 7.46 -7.55 -10.26
N ASN A 52 7.62 -8.03 -11.49
CA ASN A 52 6.53 -8.65 -12.27
C ASN A 52 6.63 -10.19 -12.34
N ALA A 53 7.60 -10.78 -11.65
CA ALA A 53 7.85 -12.22 -11.62
C ALA A 53 8.82 -12.59 -10.49
N ASP A 54 8.63 -13.80 -9.93
CA ASP A 54 9.46 -14.35 -8.86
C ASP A 54 10.93 -14.56 -9.25
N THR A 55 11.20 -14.82 -10.54
CA THR A 55 12.56 -15.05 -11.05
C THR A 55 12.68 -14.53 -12.48
N GLY A 56 13.74 -13.76 -12.76
CA GLY A 56 14.00 -13.21 -14.10
C GLY A 56 13.07 -12.07 -14.53
N GLY A 57 12.25 -11.53 -13.61
CA GLY A 57 11.36 -10.41 -13.85
C GLY A 57 12.08 -9.05 -13.99
N SER A 58 11.29 -8.01 -14.25
CA SER A 58 11.70 -6.61 -14.27
C SER A 58 11.15 -5.86 -13.06
N LYS A 59 11.96 -4.95 -12.50
CA LYS A 59 11.55 -4.08 -11.39
C LYS A 59 10.53 -3.06 -11.88
N LEU A 60 9.33 -3.07 -11.31
CA LEU A 60 8.23 -2.15 -11.66
C LEU A 60 8.22 -0.90 -10.78
N TRP A 61 8.62 -1.03 -9.51
CA TRP A 61 8.61 0.05 -8.55
C TRP A 61 9.73 -0.13 -7.52
N GLU A 62 10.24 0.98 -7.00
CA GLU A 62 11.25 0.99 -5.94
C GLU A 62 11.11 2.25 -5.06
N GLU A 63 11.39 2.08 -3.77
CA GLU A 63 11.43 3.16 -2.81
C GLU A 63 12.46 2.86 -1.72
N SER A 64 13.28 3.86 -1.39
CA SER A 64 14.19 3.81 -0.25
C SER A 64 13.63 4.65 0.89
N GLN A 65 13.55 4.05 2.08
CA GLN A 65 13.05 4.70 3.28
C GLN A 65 14.05 4.56 4.43
N ALA A 66 14.11 5.57 5.29
CA ALA A 66 14.71 5.43 6.61
C ALA A 66 13.75 4.64 7.51
N VAL A 67 14.13 3.41 7.86
CA VAL A 67 13.34 2.45 8.63
C VAL A 67 13.84 2.43 10.07
N GLN A 68 12.94 2.67 11.02
CA GLN A 68 13.24 2.52 12.45
C GLN A 68 13.04 1.06 12.86
N LEU A 69 14.09 0.44 13.39
CA LEU A 69 14.04 -0.90 13.97
C LEU A 69 13.83 -0.82 15.49
N SER A 70 13.01 -1.73 16.01
CA SER A 70 12.98 -2.01 17.45
C SER A 70 14.24 -2.77 17.87
N GLN A 71 14.47 -2.89 19.19
CA GLN A 71 15.56 -3.72 19.75
C GLN A 71 15.44 -5.21 19.36
N GLU A 72 14.26 -5.64 18.92
CA GLU A 72 14.02 -6.99 18.44
C GLU A 72 14.07 -7.08 16.91
N GLY A 73 14.45 -6.00 16.20
CA GLY A 73 14.49 -5.96 14.75
C GLY A 73 13.15 -5.80 14.06
N LEU A 74 12.08 -5.48 14.79
CA LEU A 74 10.76 -5.25 14.20
C LEU A 74 10.72 -3.88 13.52
N PHE A 75 10.06 -3.80 12.36
CA PHE A 75 9.77 -2.54 11.69
C PHE A 75 8.35 -2.51 11.12
N SER A 76 7.86 -1.29 10.91
CA SER A 76 6.61 -0.99 10.22
C SER A 76 6.83 0.22 9.33
N VAL A 77 6.49 0.09 8.05
CA VAL A 77 6.63 1.13 7.03
C VAL A 77 5.35 1.26 6.22
N ILE A 78 5.19 2.42 5.57
CA ILE A 78 4.11 2.67 4.61
C ILE A 78 4.77 2.86 3.26
N LEU A 79 4.62 1.86 2.39
CA LEU A 79 5.10 1.88 1.01
C LEU A 79 4.17 2.73 0.15
N GLY A 80 4.74 3.41 -0.85
CA GLY A 80 3.97 4.32 -1.70
C GLY A 80 3.88 5.75 -1.16
N LYS A 81 4.56 6.04 -0.03
CA LYS A 81 4.51 7.35 0.64
C LYS A 81 5.51 8.34 0.05
N GLN A 82 6.72 7.90 -0.29
CA GLN A 82 7.75 8.73 -0.92
C GLN A 82 7.68 8.63 -2.45
N THR A 83 7.51 7.42 -2.96
CA THR A 83 7.34 7.11 -4.39
C THR A 83 5.96 6.47 -4.57
N PRO A 84 4.94 7.18 -5.10
CA PRO A 84 3.61 6.61 -5.32
C PRO A 84 3.65 5.30 -6.10
N ILE A 85 2.88 4.30 -5.67
CA ILE A 85 2.72 3.04 -6.40
C ILE A 85 1.57 3.20 -7.38
N ASP A 86 1.88 3.35 -8.66
CA ASP A 86 0.90 3.49 -9.75
C ASP A 86 0.79 2.18 -10.55
N LEU A 87 0.62 1.07 -9.83
CA LEU A 87 0.40 -0.26 -10.41
C LEU A 87 -1.08 -0.61 -10.35
N PRO A 88 -1.65 -1.26 -11.38
CA PRO A 88 -3.07 -1.60 -11.44
C PRO A 88 -3.46 -2.71 -10.45
N PHE A 89 -2.52 -3.52 -9.96
CA PHE A 89 -2.77 -4.65 -9.05
C PHE A 89 -3.79 -5.66 -9.60
N ASP A 90 -3.86 -5.82 -10.92
CA ASP A 90 -4.80 -6.70 -11.64
C ASP A 90 -4.18 -8.04 -12.05
N THR A 91 -2.87 -8.20 -11.87
CA THR A 91 -2.11 -9.44 -12.09
C THR A 91 -1.34 -9.87 -10.84
N GLY A 92 -0.70 -11.04 -10.89
CA GLY A 92 0.33 -11.40 -9.91
C GLY A 92 1.59 -10.56 -10.10
N TYR A 93 2.24 -10.18 -8.99
CA TYR A 93 3.47 -9.41 -8.91
C TYR A 93 4.41 -10.04 -7.90
#